data_AF-A0A536JPK2-F1
#
_entry.id   AF-A0A536JPK2-F1
#
_cell.length_a   1.000
_cell.length_b   1.000
_cell.length_c   1.000
_cell.angle_alpha   90.00
_cell.angle_beta   90.00
_cell.angle_gamma   90.00
#
_symmetry.space_group_name_H-M   'P 1'
#
loop_
_entity.id
_entity.type
_entity.pdbx_description
1 polymer ?
#
loop_
_entity_poly.entity_id
_entity_poly.type
_entity_poly.pdbx_seq_one_letter_code
_entity_poly.pdbx_strand_id
1 'polypeptide(L)'
;MKVTMLATDTTVATDGLTQQYSWVLGSSGPAVCCCALDSPAMQVAWLGEPASLDATTVGGKTANLGKLATSFRVPPGFCLDVAAFDELRPALDGDAGARARLRELVAASYADLAGRVGEREPHVAVRSSAIGEDAGDASFAGQHETVLDVGGVDPIVDALLECWRSVSSERAAAYRAKRGITGTPRIAVLVQLMVPADASAIAF
;
A
#
# COMPACT_ATOMS: atom_id res chain seq x y z
N MET A 1 -26.89 -45.61 14.08
CA MET A 1 -27.83 -44.47 13.91
C MET A 1 -28.09 -44.30 12.43
N LYS A 2 -29.36 -44.44 12.04
CA LYS A 2 -29.82 -44.69 10.67
C LYS A 2 -30.20 -43.35 10.02
N VAL A 3 -29.62 -43.05 8.87
CA VAL A 3 -29.97 -41.89 8.03
C VAL A 3 -31.28 -42.21 7.31
N THR A 4 -32.27 -41.32 7.40
CA THR A 4 -33.49 -41.38 6.58
C THR A 4 -33.64 -40.04 5.88
N MET A 5 -33.45 -40.05 4.57
CA MET A 5 -33.78 -38.96 3.65
C MET A 5 -35.19 -39.25 3.12
N LEU A 6 -36.12 -38.31 3.25
CA LEU A 6 -37.39 -38.33 2.53
C LEU A 6 -37.54 -37.00 1.81
N ALA A 7 -37.39 -37.06 0.49
CA ALA A 7 -37.91 -36.05 -0.41
C ALA A 7 -39.41 -36.30 -0.60
N THR A 8 -40.22 -35.25 -0.54
CA THR A 8 -41.53 -35.24 -1.17
C THR A 8 -41.62 -34.02 -2.06
N ASP A 9 -41.69 -34.32 -3.35
CA ASP A 9 -41.99 -33.44 -4.47
C ASP A 9 -43.49 -33.17 -4.47
N THR A 10 -43.91 -31.90 -4.55
CA THR A 10 -45.29 -31.57 -4.94
C THR A 10 -45.23 -30.39 -5.90
N THR A 11 -45.70 -30.68 -7.12
CA THR A 11 -45.63 -29.84 -8.30
C THR A 11 -46.94 -29.05 -8.49
N VAL A 12 -46.80 -27.83 -9.04
CA VAL A 12 -47.73 -27.01 -9.87
C VAL A 12 -49.04 -26.48 -9.25
N ALA A 13 -49.22 -25.15 -9.25
CA ALA A 13 -50.11 -24.42 -10.20
C ALA A 13 -50.35 -22.93 -9.85
N THR A 14 -50.10 -22.08 -10.86
CA THR A 14 -50.84 -20.85 -11.27
C THR A 14 -51.40 -19.89 -10.22
N ASP A 15 -50.91 -18.65 -10.16
CA ASP A 15 -51.57 -17.46 -10.77
C ASP A 15 -50.90 -16.15 -10.34
N GLY A 16 -51.05 -15.13 -11.19
CA GLY A 16 -50.35 -13.86 -11.12
C GLY A 16 -50.72 -12.90 -9.99
N LEU A 17 -49.98 -11.79 -10.01
CA LEU A 17 -50.19 -10.50 -9.34
C LEU A 17 -49.67 -10.34 -7.89
N THR A 18 -48.58 -9.57 -7.82
CA THR A 18 -48.32 -8.48 -6.86
C THR A 18 -48.28 -8.84 -5.36
N GLN A 19 -47.07 -9.03 -4.82
CA GLN A 19 -46.82 -8.63 -3.44
C GLN A 19 -45.36 -8.27 -3.16
N GLN A 20 -45.16 -6.99 -2.84
CA GLN A 20 -43.98 -6.45 -2.17
C GLN A 20 -43.84 -7.14 -0.81
N TYR A 21 -42.72 -7.83 -0.57
CA TYR A 21 -42.32 -8.27 0.76
C TYR A 21 -41.16 -7.40 1.26
N SER A 22 -41.53 -6.52 2.17
CA SER A 22 -40.66 -5.81 3.09
C SER A 22 -40.06 -6.82 4.08
N TRP A 23 -38.73 -6.92 4.13
CA TRP A 23 -38.03 -7.65 5.19
C TRP A 23 -37.57 -6.65 6.25
N VAL A 24 -38.30 -6.61 7.36
CA VAL A 24 -37.77 -6.10 8.64
C VAL A 24 -37.15 -7.29 9.34
N LEU A 25 -35.82 -7.36 9.35
CA LEU A 25 -35.07 -8.18 10.29
C LEU A 25 -34.37 -7.25 11.28
N GLY A 26 -35.00 -7.07 12.43
CA GLY A 26 -34.31 -6.59 13.62
C GLY A 26 -33.34 -7.67 14.08
N SER A 27 -32.05 -7.33 14.09
CA SER A 27 -31.08 -8.01 14.96
C SER A 27 -30.12 -6.98 15.52
N SER A 28 -30.22 -6.81 16.83
CA SER A 28 -29.35 -6.03 17.68
C SER A 28 -28.00 -6.73 17.81
N GLY A 29 -27.03 -6.22 17.08
CA GLY A 29 -25.58 -6.36 17.28
C GLY A 29 -24.95 -5.04 16.83
N PRO A 30 -23.73 -4.66 17.25
CA PRO A 30 -23.14 -3.41 16.79
C PRO A 30 -22.99 -3.52 15.27
N ALA A 31 -23.83 -2.78 14.56
CA ALA A 31 -23.67 -2.51 13.15
C ALA A 31 -22.30 -1.85 13.03
N VAL A 32 -21.34 -2.57 12.47
CA VAL A 32 -20.14 -1.95 11.93
C VAL A 32 -20.67 -0.96 10.90
N CYS A 33 -20.63 0.32 11.26
CA CYS A 33 -21.00 1.44 10.41
C CYS A 33 -20.12 1.32 9.17
N CYS A 34 -20.66 0.76 8.08
CA CYS A 34 -20.09 0.84 6.72
C CYS A 34 -20.20 2.28 6.20
N CYS A 35 -19.80 3.23 7.03
CA CYS A 35 -19.91 4.65 6.82
C CYS A 35 -18.62 5.08 6.14
N ALA A 36 -18.60 4.83 4.83
CA ALA A 36 -17.88 5.59 3.81
C ALA A 36 -16.56 6.22 4.28
N LEU A 37 -15.46 5.46 4.18
CA LEU A 37 -14.18 6.06 3.81
C LEU A 37 -14.18 6.32 2.30
N ASP A 38 -15.12 7.14 1.83
CA ASP A 38 -15.12 7.66 0.46
C ASP A 38 -14.47 9.04 0.50
N SER A 39 -13.19 9.04 0.89
CA SER A 39 -12.27 10.17 0.69
C SER A 39 -11.36 9.79 -0.47
N PRO A 40 -11.41 10.47 -1.62
CA PRO A 40 -10.86 9.93 -2.87
C PRO A 40 -9.32 9.97 -3.02
N ALA A 41 -8.52 10.17 -1.98
CA ALA A 41 -7.12 10.59 -2.19
C ALA A 41 -6.01 9.69 -1.61
N MET A 42 -6.28 8.85 -0.62
CA MET A 42 -5.26 8.01 0.01
C MET A 42 -5.26 6.61 -0.59
N GLN A 43 -4.42 6.36 -1.59
CA GLN A 43 -4.35 5.05 -2.24
C GLN A 43 -3.04 4.35 -1.91
N VAL A 44 -3.16 3.12 -1.42
CA VAL A 44 -2.04 2.19 -1.36
C VAL A 44 -1.94 1.53 -2.73
N ALA A 45 -0.80 1.70 -3.39
CA ALA A 45 -0.55 1.14 -4.72
C ALA A 45 0.21 -0.18 -4.62
N TRP A 46 -0.43 -1.30 -4.96
CA TRP A 46 0.21 -2.61 -4.98
C TRP A 46 1.00 -2.85 -6.26
N LEU A 47 2.21 -3.40 -6.13
CA LEU A 47 3.05 -3.76 -7.27
C LEU A 47 2.31 -4.71 -8.21
N GLY A 48 2.28 -4.37 -9.50
CA GLY A 48 1.59 -5.13 -10.55
C GLY A 48 0.15 -4.69 -10.80
N GLU A 49 -0.42 -3.84 -9.94
CA GLU A 49 -1.74 -3.23 -10.14
C GLU A 49 -1.62 -1.85 -10.81
N PRO A 50 -2.67 -1.38 -11.51
CA PRO A 50 -2.62 -0.12 -12.28
C PRO A 50 -2.14 1.10 -11.49
N ALA A 51 -2.51 1.21 -10.20
CA ALA A 51 -2.09 2.31 -9.33
C ALA A 51 -0.57 2.38 -9.12
N SER A 52 0.14 1.25 -9.24
CA SER A 52 1.61 1.21 -9.10
C SER A 52 2.36 1.61 -10.36
N LEU A 53 1.67 1.88 -11.48
CA LEU A 53 2.32 2.12 -12.78
C LEU A 53 2.59 3.61 -13.06
N ASP A 54 2.02 4.51 -12.27
CA ASP A 54 2.10 5.95 -12.45
C ASP A 54 3.28 6.55 -11.66
N ALA A 55 4.36 6.89 -12.39
CA ALA A 55 5.55 7.49 -11.82
C ALA A 55 5.32 8.88 -11.20
N THR A 56 4.20 9.54 -11.50
CA THR A 56 3.86 10.84 -10.91
C THR A 56 3.28 10.72 -9.51
N THR A 57 2.75 9.55 -9.14
CA THR A 57 2.16 9.26 -7.83
C THR A 57 3.05 8.40 -6.95
N VAL A 58 3.67 7.35 -7.50
CA VAL A 58 4.49 6.38 -6.74
C VAL A 58 6.01 6.55 -6.95
N GLY A 59 6.43 7.51 -7.77
CA GLY A 59 7.83 7.74 -8.12
C GLY A 59 8.39 6.72 -9.12
N GLY A 60 9.53 7.06 -9.71
CA GLY A 60 10.10 6.31 -10.84
C GLY A 60 10.48 4.87 -10.50
N LYS A 61 11.11 4.66 -9.34
CA LYS A 61 11.55 3.33 -8.89
C LYS A 61 10.37 2.38 -8.71
N THR A 62 9.35 2.80 -7.95
CA THR A 62 8.15 1.99 -7.73
C THR A 62 7.41 1.76 -9.04
N ALA A 63 7.27 2.78 -9.89
CA ALA A 63 6.57 2.64 -11.17
C ALA A 63 7.23 1.63 -12.10
N ASN A 64 8.56 1.68 -12.21
CA ASN A 64 9.30 0.72 -13.04
C ASN A 64 9.22 -0.70 -12.45
N LEU A 65 9.32 -0.83 -11.13
CA LEU A 65 9.16 -2.12 -10.46
C LEU A 65 7.74 -2.68 -10.57
N GLY A 66 6.71 -1.82 -10.50
CA GLY A 66 5.31 -2.18 -10.68
C GLY A 66 5.04 -2.72 -12.09
N LYS A 67 5.64 -2.09 -13.13
CA LYS A 67 5.60 -2.62 -14.51
C LYS A 67 6.25 -3.99 -14.59
N LEU A 68 7.41 -4.21 -13.97
CA LEU A 68 8.07 -5.52 -13.96
C LEU A 68 7.23 -6.58 -13.25
N ALA A 69 6.54 -6.23 -12.17
CA ALA A 69 5.68 -7.15 -11.41
C ALA A 69 4.49 -7.69 -12.23
N THR A 70 4.12 -7.04 -13.34
CA THR A 70 3.08 -7.55 -14.26
C THR A 70 3.52 -8.77 -15.07
N SER A 71 4.82 -8.97 -15.25
CA SER A 71 5.37 -9.95 -16.21
C SER A 71 6.48 -10.84 -15.62
N PHE A 72 7.06 -10.46 -14.49
CA PHE A 72 8.17 -11.17 -13.85
C PHE A 72 7.86 -11.49 -12.39
N ARG A 73 8.64 -12.43 -11.83
CA ARG A 73 8.59 -12.74 -10.40
C ARG A 73 9.25 -11.61 -9.62
N VAL A 74 8.44 -10.63 -9.23
CA VAL A 74 8.82 -9.55 -8.33
C VAL A 74 8.23 -9.84 -6.95
N PRO A 75 9.01 -9.74 -5.85
CA PRO A 75 8.46 -9.88 -4.51
C PRO A 75 7.32 -8.90 -4.29
N PRO A 76 6.18 -9.34 -3.72
CA PRO A 76 5.03 -8.48 -3.51
C PRO A 76 5.38 -7.32 -2.59
N GLY A 77 4.69 -6.21 -2.80
CA GLY A 77 4.89 -4.99 -2.04
C GLY A 77 3.84 -3.96 -2.35
N PHE A 78 3.70 -3.00 -1.46
CA PHE A 78 2.75 -1.91 -1.55
C PHE A 78 3.44 -0.57 -1.35
N CYS A 79 2.94 0.46 -2.01
CA CYS A 79 3.50 1.80 -1.95
C CYS A 79 2.51 2.77 -1.31
N LEU A 80 3.01 3.58 -0.37
CA LEU A 80 2.34 4.80 0.04
C LEU A 80 2.75 5.87 -0.96
N ASP A 81 1.78 6.39 -1.70
CA ASP A 81 2.00 7.39 -2.75
C ASP A 81 2.30 8.79 -2.18
N VAL A 82 2.50 9.75 -3.06
CA VAL A 82 2.75 11.15 -2.65
C VAL A 82 1.55 11.85 -2.02
N ALA A 83 0.33 11.39 -2.27
CA ALA A 83 -0.84 11.93 -1.57
C ALA A 83 -0.82 11.51 -0.10
N ALA A 84 -0.38 10.27 0.18
CA ALA A 84 -0.14 9.80 1.54
C ALA A 84 0.96 10.57 2.24
N PHE A 85 2.04 10.92 1.53
CA PHE A 85 3.03 11.84 2.08
C PHE A 85 2.42 13.21 2.39
N ASP A 86 1.71 13.83 1.46
CA ASP A 86 1.15 15.17 1.63
C ASP A 86 0.14 15.24 2.80
N GLU A 87 -0.71 14.23 2.96
CA GLU A 87 -1.72 14.14 4.03
C GLU A 87 -1.10 13.83 5.40
N LEU A 88 -0.18 12.86 5.46
CA LEU A 88 0.32 12.31 6.72
C LEU A 88 1.68 12.88 7.15
N ARG A 89 2.25 13.82 6.39
CA ARG A 89 3.47 14.55 6.75
C ARG A 89 3.48 15.10 8.18
N PRO A 90 2.36 15.62 8.78
CA PRO A 90 2.37 16.07 10.17
C PRO A 90 2.82 15.02 11.19
N ALA A 91 2.78 13.73 10.85
CA ALA A 91 3.33 12.67 11.69
C ALA A 91 4.85 12.81 11.90
N LEU A 92 5.57 13.45 10.98
CA LEU A 92 7.00 13.78 11.14
C LEU A 92 7.26 14.74 12.29
N ASP A 93 6.32 15.65 12.52
CA ASP A 93 6.36 16.69 13.56
C ASP A 93 5.73 16.21 14.88
N GLY A 94 5.35 14.93 14.96
CA GLY A 94 4.79 14.32 16.16
C GLY A 94 3.27 14.41 16.28
N ASP A 95 2.54 14.79 15.22
CA ASP A 95 1.08 14.79 15.25
C ASP A 95 0.53 13.37 15.49
N ALA A 96 -0.18 13.20 16.60
CA ALA A 96 -0.68 11.90 17.03
C ALA A 96 -1.79 11.36 16.11
N GLY A 97 -2.61 12.23 15.52
CA GLY A 97 -3.70 11.84 14.62
C GLY A 97 -3.18 11.32 13.30
N ALA A 98 -2.26 12.06 12.67
CA ALA A 98 -1.57 11.66 11.45
C ALA A 98 -0.77 10.37 11.69
N ARG A 99 -0.08 10.24 12.83
CA ARG A 99 0.66 9.01 13.17
C ARG A 99 -0.27 7.81 13.36
N ALA A 100 -1.41 7.99 14.02
CA ALA A 100 -2.41 6.92 14.16
C ALA A 100 -2.96 6.49 12.79
N ARG A 101 -3.27 7.46 11.92
CA ARG A 101 -3.78 7.17 10.58
C ARG A 101 -2.77 6.46 9.69
N LEU A 102 -1.49 6.87 9.76
CA LEU A 102 -0.39 6.18 9.09
C LEU A 102 -0.27 4.73 9.58
N ARG A 103 -0.35 4.53 10.89
CA ARG A 103 -0.28 3.20 11.50
C ARG A 103 -1.44 2.31 11.06
N GLU A 104 -2.66 2.83 10.99
CA GLU A 104 -3.83 2.10 10.48
C GLU A 104 -3.63 1.65 9.03
N LEU A 105 -3.14 2.56 8.18
CA LEU A 105 -2.87 2.27 6.76
C LEU A 105 -1.82 1.16 6.63
N VAL A 106 -0.70 1.28 7.34
CA VAL A 106 0.37 0.28 7.36
C VAL A 106 -0.12 -1.04 7.90
N ALA A 107 -0.89 -1.05 9.00
CA ALA A 107 -1.42 -2.27 9.59
C ALA A 107 -2.31 -3.04 8.61
N ALA A 108 -3.21 -2.33 7.90
CA ALA A 108 -4.09 -2.95 6.91
C ALA A 108 -3.30 -3.54 5.73
N SER A 109 -2.37 -2.77 5.15
CA SER A 109 -1.58 -3.22 4.00
C SER A 109 -0.58 -4.32 4.36
N TYR A 110 0.02 -4.27 5.56
CA TYR A 110 0.93 -5.30 6.05
C TYR A 110 0.20 -6.61 6.35
N ALA A 111 -1.03 -6.55 6.88
CA ALA A 111 -1.86 -7.74 7.07
C ALA A 111 -2.27 -8.39 5.73
N ASP A 112 -2.58 -7.59 4.70
CA ASP A 112 -2.82 -8.10 3.34
C ASP A 112 -1.54 -8.74 2.77
N LEU A 113 -0.37 -8.09 2.92
CA LEU A 113 0.91 -8.67 2.51
C LEU A 113 1.17 -10.02 3.19
N ALA A 114 1.00 -10.10 4.50
CA ALA A 114 1.09 -11.33 5.29
C ALA A 114 0.17 -12.44 4.75
N GLY A 115 -1.08 -12.09 4.43
CA GLY A 115 -2.04 -13.00 3.79
C GLY A 115 -1.60 -13.48 2.41
N ARG A 116 -1.08 -12.58 1.56
CA ARG A 116 -0.61 -12.90 0.20
C ARG A 116 0.58 -13.85 0.20
N VAL A 117 1.46 -13.75 1.19
CA VAL A 117 2.70 -14.56 1.27
C VAL A 117 2.54 -15.79 2.17
N GLY A 118 1.48 -15.86 2.98
CA GLY A 118 1.24 -16.97 3.91
C GLY A 118 2.15 -16.96 5.13
N GLU A 119 2.74 -15.81 5.48
CA GLU A 119 3.61 -15.63 6.64
C GLU A 119 2.96 -14.67 7.62
N ARG A 120 3.05 -14.96 8.93
CA ARG A 120 2.41 -14.12 9.95
C ARG A 120 3.03 -12.74 10.05
N GLU A 121 4.35 -12.66 9.89
CA GLU A 121 5.12 -11.46 10.14
C GLU A 121 6.28 -11.37 9.13
N PRO A 122 5.96 -11.15 7.84
CA PRO A 122 6.98 -11.12 6.80
C PRO A 122 7.92 -9.93 6.97
N HIS A 123 9.21 -10.15 6.80
CA HIS A 123 10.18 -9.07 6.83
C HIS A 123 10.16 -8.29 5.51
N VAL A 124 10.27 -6.96 5.60
CA VAL A 124 10.16 -6.05 4.44
C VAL A 124 11.33 -5.09 4.35
N ALA A 125 11.58 -4.63 3.12
CA ALA A 125 12.40 -3.48 2.81
C ALA A 125 11.50 -2.26 2.58
N VAL A 126 11.81 -1.15 3.25
CA VAL A 126 11.14 0.14 3.10
C VAL A 126 12.04 1.06 2.28
N ARG A 127 11.59 1.45 1.09
CA ARG A 127 12.43 2.03 0.04
C ARG A 127 11.81 3.32 -0.47
N SER A 128 12.57 4.41 -0.39
CA SER A 128 12.14 5.69 -0.90
C SER A 128 12.11 5.72 -2.45
N SER A 129 11.07 6.33 -3.02
CA SER A 129 10.83 6.46 -4.46
C SER A 129 10.42 7.89 -4.77
N ALA A 130 11.36 8.75 -5.16
CA ALA A 130 11.07 10.16 -5.39
C ALA A 130 10.43 10.41 -6.77
N ILE A 131 9.65 11.48 -6.85
CA ILE A 131 9.05 11.94 -8.09
C ILE A 131 10.10 12.66 -8.93
N GLY A 132 10.08 12.41 -10.25
CA GLY A 132 10.98 13.09 -11.19
C GLY A 132 12.40 12.54 -11.24
N GLU A 133 12.69 11.39 -10.60
CA GLU A 133 13.99 10.69 -10.74
C GLU A 133 14.24 10.20 -12.17
N ASP A 134 13.18 9.90 -12.94
CA ASP A 134 13.27 9.37 -14.30
C ASP A 134 13.45 10.47 -15.38
N ALA A 135 13.58 11.73 -14.98
CA ALA A 135 13.94 12.82 -15.89
C ALA A 135 15.45 12.76 -16.21
N GLY A 136 15.82 12.05 -17.29
CA GLY A 136 17.10 12.13 -18.04
C GLY A 136 18.39 12.37 -17.23
N ASP A 137 19.28 11.37 -17.20
CA ASP A 137 20.64 11.41 -16.58
C ASP A 137 20.69 11.69 -15.07
N ALA A 138 19.57 11.58 -14.37
CA ALA A 138 19.39 11.98 -12.98
C ALA A 138 19.13 10.80 -12.04
N SER A 139 19.89 9.72 -12.16
CA SER A 139 19.86 8.66 -11.15
C SER A 139 20.47 9.20 -9.86
N PHE A 140 19.67 9.35 -8.82
CA PHE A 140 20.15 9.49 -7.43
C PHE A 140 20.78 8.16 -6.93
N ALA A 141 21.59 7.51 -7.75
CA ALA A 141 22.23 6.24 -7.44
C ALA A 141 23.08 6.41 -6.17
N GLY A 142 22.72 5.68 -5.11
CA GLY A 142 23.46 5.66 -3.85
C GLY A 142 23.14 6.76 -2.83
N GLN A 143 21.97 7.42 -2.92
CA GLN A 143 21.57 8.43 -1.91
C GLN A 143 20.20 8.22 -1.26
N HIS A 144 19.49 7.15 -1.61
CA HIS A 144 18.12 6.93 -1.14
C HIS A 144 18.07 6.01 0.06
N GLU A 145 17.48 6.55 1.13
CA GLU A 145 17.20 5.83 2.37
C GLU A 145 16.39 4.58 2.03
N THR A 146 16.97 3.44 2.39
CA THR A 146 16.34 2.13 2.33
C THR A 146 16.58 1.50 3.69
N VAL A 147 15.50 1.17 4.39
CA VAL A 147 15.55 0.42 5.64
C VAL A 147 15.24 -1.03 5.32
N LEU A 148 16.15 -1.94 5.65
CA LEU A 148 16.02 -3.36 5.35
C LEU A 148 15.61 -4.13 6.59
N ASP A 149 15.09 -5.34 6.37
CA ASP A 149 14.84 -6.33 7.42
C ASP A 149 13.89 -5.82 8.53
N VAL A 150 12.83 -5.13 8.11
CA VAL A 150 11.84 -4.55 9.03
C VAL A 150 10.68 -5.52 9.22
N GLY A 151 10.35 -5.86 10.47
CA GLY A 151 9.21 -6.70 10.82
C GLY A 151 8.25 -5.99 11.77
N GLY A 152 6.94 -6.08 11.48
CA GLY A 152 5.89 -5.53 12.33
C GLY A 152 5.46 -4.10 11.97
N VAL A 153 4.26 -3.73 12.39
CA VAL A 153 3.60 -2.48 11.98
C VAL A 153 4.36 -1.23 12.45
N ASP A 154 4.69 -1.14 13.74
CA ASP A 154 5.32 0.06 14.29
C ASP A 154 6.75 0.29 13.74
N PRO A 155 7.60 -0.74 13.61
CA PRO A 155 8.88 -0.60 12.91
C PRO A 155 8.76 -0.16 11.45
N ILE A 156 7.75 -0.63 10.71
CA ILE A 156 7.50 -0.17 9.33
C ILE A 156 7.08 1.30 9.31
N VAL A 157 6.25 1.75 10.27
CA VAL A 157 5.88 3.16 10.42
C VAL A 157 7.11 4.02 10.68
N ASP A 158 8.01 3.59 11.58
CA ASP A 158 9.23 4.35 11.87
C ASP A 158 10.16 4.43 10.65
N ALA A 159 10.33 3.33 9.91
CA ALA A 159 11.10 3.29 8.67
C ALA A 159 10.50 4.17 7.55
N LEU A 160 9.16 4.25 7.47
CA LEU A 160 8.46 5.16 6.56
C LEU A 160 8.75 6.62 6.90
N LEU A 161 8.66 6.98 8.18
CA LEU A 161 8.98 8.33 8.65
C LEU A 161 10.45 8.68 8.40
N GLU A 162 11.37 7.73 8.56
CA GLU A 162 12.79 7.91 8.20
C GLU A 162 12.96 8.23 6.70
N CYS A 163 12.35 7.42 5.82
CA CYS A 163 12.36 7.68 4.38
C CYS A 163 11.78 9.06 4.03
N TRP A 164 10.74 9.51 4.72
CA TRP A 164 10.15 10.84 4.53
C TRP A 164 11.06 11.97 5.03
N ARG A 165 11.77 11.79 6.15
CA ARG A 165 12.77 12.77 6.64
C ARG A 165 13.94 12.93 5.66
N SER A 166 14.34 11.84 5.00
CA SER A 166 15.45 11.81 4.03
C SER A 166 15.32 12.87 2.92
N VAL A 167 14.09 13.19 2.55
CA VAL A 167 13.73 14.15 1.49
C VAL A 167 14.21 15.56 1.80
N SER A 168 14.24 15.92 3.08
CA SER A 168 14.64 17.24 3.58
C SER A 168 16.11 17.30 3.98
N SER A 169 16.88 16.22 3.79
CA SER A 169 18.31 16.19 4.11
C SER A 169 19.08 17.25 3.31
N GLU A 170 20.18 17.75 3.88
CA GLU A 170 21.09 18.69 3.21
C GLU A 170 21.58 18.16 1.87
N ARG A 171 21.82 16.85 1.81
CA ARG A 171 22.24 16.13 0.59
C ARG A 171 21.17 16.21 -0.49
N ALA A 172 19.91 15.95 -0.15
CA ALA A 172 18.79 16.05 -1.07
C ALA A 172 18.53 17.50 -1.51
N ALA A 173 18.67 18.46 -0.60
CA ALA A 173 18.55 19.89 -0.91
C ALA A 173 19.64 20.37 -1.88
N ALA A 174 20.91 20.01 -1.64
CA ALA A 174 22.03 20.36 -2.50
C ALA A 174 21.90 19.74 -3.90
N TYR A 175 21.39 18.51 -4.00
CA TYR A 175 21.11 17.87 -5.28
C TYR A 175 20.05 18.63 -6.08
N ARG A 176 18.90 18.94 -5.45
CA ARG A 176 17.82 19.69 -6.11
C ARG A 176 18.28 21.06 -6.58
N ALA A 177 19.05 21.76 -5.75
CA ALA A 177 19.64 23.05 -6.11
C ALA A 177 20.54 22.96 -7.35
N LYS A 178 21.41 21.95 -7.41
CA LYS A 178 22.28 21.71 -8.58
C LYS A 178 21.51 21.41 -9.87
N ARG A 179 20.31 20.84 -9.76
CA ARG A 179 19.46 20.45 -10.91
C ARG A 179 18.37 21.47 -11.23
N GLY A 180 18.29 22.57 -10.49
CA GLY A 180 17.22 23.56 -10.66
C GLY A 180 15.82 23.00 -10.39
N ILE A 181 15.70 21.93 -9.60
CA ILE A 181 14.42 21.33 -9.25
C ILE A 181 13.76 22.23 -8.21
N THR A 182 12.71 22.93 -8.63
CA THR A 182 11.94 23.86 -7.79
C THR A 182 10.65 23.22 -7.29
N GLY A 183 10.31 23.41 -6.03
CA GLY A 183 9.06 22.95 -5.43
C GLY A 183 9.26 22.21 -4.10
N THR A 184 8.16 22.00 -3.37
CA THR A 184 8.16 21.17 -2.17
C THR A 184 8.48 19.73 -2.57
N PRO A 185 9.55 19.13 -2.04
CA PRO A 185 9.92 17.78 -2.44
C PRO A 185 8.91 16.79 -1.87
N ARG A 186 8.44 15.89 -2.73
CA ARG A 186 7.48 14.82 -2.39
C ARG A 186 8.11 13.47 -2.68
N ILE A 187 7.81 12.50 -1.84
CA ILE A 187 8.34 11.15 -1.97
C ILE A 187 7.22 10.14 -1.74
N ALA A 188 7.21 9.10 -2.56
CA ALA A 188 6.48 7.89 -2.27
C ALA A 188 7.42 6.91 -1.57
N VAL A 189 6.86 5.96 -0.83
CA VAL A 189 7.66 4.93 -0.15
C VAL A 189 7.07 3.56 -0.39
N LEU A 190 7.90 2.69 -0.95
CA LEU A 190 7.60 1.30 -1.23
C LEU A 190 7.95 0.43 -0.03
N VAL A 191 7.01 -0.38 0.43
CA VAL A 191 7.21 -1.47 1.39
C VAL A 191 7.15 -2.79 0.63
N GLN A 192 8.26 -3.51 0.55
CA GLN A 192 8.40 -4.70 -0.29
C GLN A 192 8.91 -5.90 0.51
N LEU A 193 8.34 -7.09 0.28
CA LEU A 193 8.82 -8.33 0.87
C LEU A 193 10.33 -8.53 0.66
N MET A 194 11.06 -8.86 1.73
CA MET A 194 12.46 -9.25 1.65
C MET A 194 12.61 -10.63 1.02
N VAL A 195 13.64 -10.79 0.20
CA VAL A 195 14.00 -12.10 -0.37
C VAL A 195 15.19 -12.64 0.42
N PRO A 196 15.06 -13.80 1.09
CA PRO A 196 16.22 -14.50 1.64
C PRO A 196 17.05 -15.03 0.46
N ALA A 197 18.18 -14.36 0.20
CA ALA A 197 19.02 -14.66 -0.95
C ALA A 197 20.39 -15.18 -0.51
N ASP A 198 20.80 -16.32 -1.06
CA ASP A 198 22.18 -16.83 -0.91
C ASP A 198 23.18 -15.99 -1.72
N ALA A 199 22.71 -15.37 -2.82
CA ALA A 199 23.49 -14.50 -3.68
C ALA A 199 22.61 -13.41 -4.33
N SER A 200 23.19 -12.23 -4.57
CA SER A 200 22.57 -11.13 -5.32
C SER A 200 23.58 -10.51 -6.30
N ALA A 201 23.09 -9.97 -7.41
CA ALA A 201 23.93 -9.37 -8.45
C ALA A 201 23.21 -8.21 -9.16
N ILE A 202 23.99 -7.36 -9.81
CA ILE A 202 23.52 -6.29 -10.71
C ILE A 202 23.99 -6.66 -12.12
N ALA A 203 23.10 -6.52 -13.10
CA ALA A 203 23.40 -6.72 -14.52
C ALA A 203 23.11 -5.42 -15.29
N PHE A 204 23.87 -5.17 -16.37
CA PHE A 204 23.78 -4.00 -17.25
C PHE A 204 23.47 -4.44 -18.68
#